data_AF-A0A3S0ZV69-F1
#
_entry.id   AF-A0A3S0ZV69-F1
#
_cell.length_a   1.000
_cell.length_b   1.000
_cell.length_c   1.000
_cell.angle_alpha   90.00
_cell.angle_beta   90.00
_cell.angle_gamma   90.00
#
_symmetry.space_group_name_H-M   'P 1'
#
loop_
_entity.id
_entity.type
_entity.pdbx_description
1 polymer ?
#
loop_
_entity_poly.entity_id
_entity_poly.type
_entity_poly.pdbx_seq_one_letter_code
_entity_poly.pdbx_strand_id
1 'polypeptide(L)'
;MQTPESEKTQPQITQSVNGNWYLVSVRAKKRDFFLKYLKLAITQNKLQDLIVAIEIPQASVYEDFVLLNLSNFKAARSELQKIENFQSIERQPLNPEQVSRMLGMV
;
A
#
# COMPACT_ATOMS: atom_id res chain seq x y z
N MET A 1 -31.90 -30.45 -5.63
CA MET A 1 -30.85 -30.15 -4.63
C MET A 1 -29.79 -29.36 -5.35
N GLN A 2 -29.63 -28.07 -5.03
CA GLN A 2 -28.60 -27.22 -5.62
C GLN A 2 -27.47 -27.10 -4.61
N THR A 3 -26.31 -27.61 -4.99
CA THR A 3 -25.03 -27.40 -4.30
C THR A 3 -24.60 -25.96 -4.53
N PRO A 4 -24.27 -25.16 -3.50
CA PRO A 4 -23.60 -23.88 -3.73
C PRO A 4 -22.13 -24.17 -4.06
N GLU A 5 -21.73 -23.88 -5.30
CA GLU A 5 -20.34 -23.90 -5.71
C GLU A 5 -19.56 -22.80 -4.98
N SER A 6 -18.50 -23.23 -4.31
CA SER A 6 -17.54 -22.42 -3.56
C SER A 6 -17.07 -21.21 -4.36
N GLU A 7 -17.38 -20.03 -3.83
CA GLU A 7 -16.81 -18.77 -4.28
C GLU A 7 -15.31 -18.78 -3.99
N LYS A 8 -14.55 -19.10 -5.03
CA LYS A 8 -13.09 -19.10 -5.06
C LYS A 8 -12.64 -17.66 -4.83
N THR A 9 -12.01 -17.42 -3.69
CA THR A 9 -11.44 -16.13 -3.27
C THR A 9 -10.36 -15.72 -4.27
N GLN A 10 -10.78 -15.04 -5.32
CA GLN A 10 -9.92 -14.33 -6.24
C GLN A 10 -9.39 -13.12 -5.46
N PRO A 11 -8.08 -12.83 -5.44
CA PRO A 11 -7.60 -11.56 -4.91
C PRO A 11 -8.22 -10.47 -5.77
N GLN A 12 -9.31 -9.90 -5.28
CA GLN A 12 -9.89 -8.70 -5.85
C GLN A 12 -8.83 -7.62 -5.64
N ILE A 13 -8.01 -7.39 -6.66
CA ILE A 13 -7.49 -6.05 -6.88
C ILE A 13 -8.75 -5.23 -7.19
N THR A 14 -9.52 -4.88 -6.16
CA THR A 14 -10.54 -3.86 -6.27
C THR A 14 -9.77 -2.67 -6.82
N GLN A 15 -10.06 -2.29 -8.05
CA GLN A 15 -9.75 -0.97 -8.55
C GLN A 15 -10.43 -0.01 -7.56
N SER A 16 -9.71 0.37 -6.51
CA SER A 16 -10.18 1.33 -5.53
C SER A 16 -10.41 2.60 -6.32
N VAL A 17 -11.68 2.92 -6.59
CA VAL A 17 -12.13 4.03 -7.45
C VAL A 17 -11.74 5.41 -6.88
N ASN A 18 -10.86 5.47 -5.88
CA ASN A 18 -10.52 6.70 -5.17
C ASN A 18 -9.05 6.79 -4.74
N GLY A 19 -8.11 6.37 -5.58
CA GLY A 19 -6.70 6.64 -5.32
C GLY A 19 -5.71 6.07 -6.33
N ASN A 20 -4.46 6.51 -6.22
CA ASN A 20 -3.34 6.02 -7.04
C ASN A 20 -2.36 5.24 -6.18
N TRP A 21 -1.74 4.21 -6.76
CA TRP A 21 -0.72 3.42 -6.09
C TRP A 21 0.64 4.08 -6.19
N TYR A 22 1.35 4.14 -5.06
CA TYR A 22 2.69 4.70 -4.98
C TYR A 22 3.64 3.74 -4.28
N LEU A 23 4.90 3.76 -4.73
CA LEU A 23 5.99 3.04 -4.10
C LEU A 23 6.61 3.91 -2.99
N VAL A 24 6.61 3.39 -1.76
CA VAL A 24 7.23 4.02 -0.60
C VAL A 24 8.48 3.25 -0.23
N SER A 25 9.60 3.95 -0.14
CA SER A 25 10.84 3.41 0.42
C SER A 25 10.89 3.68 1.92
N VAL A 26 11.28 2.66 2.66
CA VAL A 26 11.48 2.72 4.12
C VAL A 26 12.94 2.47 4.45
N ARG A 27 13.36 2.79 5.67
CA ARG A 27 14.73 2.51 6.13
C ARG A 27 15.01 1.00 6.04
N ALA A 28 16.23 0.67 5.64
CA ALA A 28 16.67 -0.71 5.44
C ALA A 28 16.31 -1.64 6.62
N LYS A 29 15.64 -2.75 6.32
CA LYS A 29 15.15 -3.77 7.27
C LYS A 29 14.20 -3.25 8.35
N LYS A 30 13.57 -2.09 8.12
CA LYS A 30 12.61 -1.47 9.06
C LYS A 30 11.18 -1.45 8.55
N ARG A 31 10.85 -2.19 7.50
CA ARG A 31 9.49 -2.28 6.93
C ARG A 31 8.42 -2.60 7.98
N ASP A 32 8.64 -3.61 8.82
CA ASP A 32 7.65 -3.98 9.85
C ASP A 32 7.43 -2.86 10.88
N PHE A 33 8.51 -2.18 11.29
CA PHE A 33 8.42 -1.03 12.19
C PHE A 33 7.69 0.12 11.53
N PHE A 34 8.00 0.44 10.27
CA PHE A 34 7.28 1.46 9.50
C PHE A 34 5.79 1.13 9.42
N LEU A 35 5.41 -0.10 9.08
CA LEU A 35 4.01 -0.53 9.00
C LEU A 35 3.29 -0.41 10.34
N LYS A 36 3.96 -0.73 11.45
CA LYS A 36 3.40 -0.55 12.79
C LYS A 36 3.10 0.92 13.09
N TYR A 37 4.06 1.81 12.82
CA TYR A 37 3.87 3.26 13.03
C TYR A 37 2.86 3.87 12.06
N LEU A 38 2.82 3.39 10.82
CA LEU A 38 1.84 3.80 9.81
C LEU A 38 0.41 3.46 10.24
N LYS A 39 0.16 2.23 10.68
CA LYS A 39 -1.16 1.81 11.18
C LYS A 39 -1.59 2.62 12.41
N LEU A 40 -0.64 2.90 13.30
CA LEU A 40 -0.87 3.76 14.45
C LEU A 40 -1.27 5.19 14.03
N ALA A 41 -0.50 5.81 13.13
CA ALA A 41 -0.75 7.14 12.61
C ALA A 41 -2.10 7.24 11.87
N ILE A 42 -2.44 6.23 11.06
CA ILE A 42 -3.75 6.17 10.39
C ILE A 42 -4.89 6.18 11.41
N THR A 43 -4.75 5.41 12.48
CA THR A 43 -5.78 5.31 13.53
C THR A 43 -5.89 6.59 14.34
N GLN A 44 -4.76 7.15 14.77
CA GLN A 44 -4.72 8.35 15.64
C GLN A 44 -5.15 9.62 14.89
N ASN A 45 -4.68 9.79 13.65
CA ASN A 45 -4.90 11.01 12.87
C ASN A 45 -6.08 10.89 11.90
N LYS A 46 -6.81 9.76 11.93
CA LYS A 46 -7.95 9.47 11.05
C LYS A 46 -7.61 9.60 9.56
N LEU A 47 -6.55 8.91 9.13
CA LEU A 47 -6.02 9.02 7.76
C LEU A 47 -6.60 7.98 6.79
N GLN A 48 -7.68 7.28 7.15
CA GLN A 48 -8.27 6.21 6.33
C GLN A 48 -8.79 6.72 4.99
N ASP A 49 -9.30 7.96 4.95
CA ASP A 49 -9.73 8.61 3.71
C ASP A 49 -8.54 9.00 2.81
N LEU A 50 -7.33 9.07 3.37
CA LEU A 50 -6.12 9.51 2.70
C LEU A 50 -5.24 8.34 2.23
N ILE A 51 -5.09 7.33 3.09
CA ILE A 51 -4.35 6.08 2.83
C ILE A 51 -5.39 4.96 2.75
N VAL A 52 -5.83 4.71 1.52
CA VAL A 52 -6.97 3.83 1.22
C VAL A 52 -6.60 2.35 1.37
N ALA A 53 -5.36 1.99 1.00
CA ALA A 53 -4.87 0.62 1.10
C ALA A 53 -3.36 0.59 1.31
N ILE A 54 -2.89 -0.51 1.91
CA ILE A 54 -1.48 -0.80 2.17
C ILE A 54 -1.21 -2.21 1.71
N GLU A 55 -0.24 -2.39 0.83
CA GLU A 55 0.16 -3.70 0.31
C GLU A 55 1.67 -3.90 0.38
N ILE A 56 2.08 -5.16 0.49
CA ILE A 56 3.49 -5.55 0.60
C ILE A 56 3.92 -6.24 -0.69
N PRO A 57 4.90 -5.69 -1.43
CA PRO A 57 5.48 -6.40 -2.56
C PRO A 57 6.04 -7.77 -2.15
N GLN A 58 5.79 -8.78 -2.98
CA GLN A 58 6.12 -10.18 -2.67
C GLN A 58 7.61 -10.49 -2.85
N ALA A 59 8.25 -9.91 -3.89
CA ALA A 59 9.63 -10.24 -4.21
C ALA A 59 10.63 -9.61 -3.22
N SER A 60 11.66 -10.36 -2.81
CA SER A 60 12.66 -9.93 -1.83
C SER A 60 13.45 -8.68 -2.24
N VAL A 61 13.57 -8.41 -3.54
CA VAL A 61 14.19 -7.17 -4.06
C VAL A 61 13.45 -5.91 -3.59
N TYR A 62 12.21 -6.07 -3.10
CA TYR A 62 11.38 -5.01 -2.56
C TYR A 62 11.29 -5.06 -1.02
N GLU A 63 12.25 -5.68 -0.33
CA GLU A 63 12.22 -5.86 1.14
C GLU A 63 12.06 -4.53 1.91
N ASP A 64 12.57 -3.43 1.35
CA ASP A 64 12.52 -2.09 1.93
C ASP A 64 11.46 -1.19 1.29
N PHE A 65 10.46 -1.78 0.66
CA PHE A 65 9.38 -1.06 0.01
C PHE A 65 7.99 -1.50 0.49
N VAL A 66 7.06 -0.56 0.41
CA VAL A 66 5.63 -0.72 0.68
C VAL A 66 4.84 -0.05 -0.44
N LEU A 67 3.70 -0.61 -0.81
CA LEU A 67 2.75 -0.01 -1.73
C LEU A 67 1.63 0.65 -0.94
N LEU A 68 1.38 1.93 -1.23
CA LEU A 68 0.26 2.67 -0.65
C LEU A 68 -0.69 3.14 -1.74
N ASN A 69 -1.99 2.90 -1.56
CA ASN A 69 -3.03 3.51 -2.37
C ASN A 69 -3.44 4.83 -1.70
N LEU A 70 -3.24 5.95 -2.39
CA LEU A 70 -3.43 7.28 -1.84
C LEU A 70 -4.50 8.03 -2.63
N SER A 71 -5.49 8.60 -1.93
CA SER A 71 -6.52 9.44 -2.54
C SER A 71 -6.00 10.84 -2.87
N ASN A 72 -5.05 11.36 -2.08
CA ASN A 72 -4.40 12.65 -2.30
C ASN A 72 -2.90 12.58 -1.98
N PHE A 73 -2.07 12.57 -3.02
CA PHE A 73 -0.61 12.46 -2.86
C PHE A 73 0.01 13.55 -1.99
N LYS A 74 -0.39 14.81 -2.18
CA LYS A 74 0.24 15.95 -1.49
C LYS A 74 -0.02 15.88 0.02
N ALA A 75 -1.28 15.66 0.41
CA ALA A 75 -1.66 15.53 1.81
C ALA A 75 -1.03 14.28 2.44
N ALA A 76 -1.08 13.13 1.74
CA ALA A 76 -0.52 11.88 2.22
C ALA A 76 0.99 11.99 2.47
N ARG A 77 1.73 12.58 1.53
CA ARG A 77 3.17 12.79 1.65
C ARG A 77 3.53 13.60 2.89
N SER A 78 2.76 14.65 3.22
CA SER A 78 2.99 15.46 4.42
C SER A 78 2.80 14.67 5.72
N GLU A 79 1.85 13.73 5.77
CA GLU A 79 1.66 12.86 6.93
C GLU A 79 2.74 11.76 6.99
N LEU A 80 3.06 11.12 5.86
CA LEU A 80 4.08 10.07 5.77
C LEU A 80 5.46 10.55 6.22
N GLN A 81 5.82 11.80 5.93
CA GLN A 81 7.10 12.40 6.37
C GLN A 81 7.27 12.46 7.89
N LYS A 82 6.18 12.37 8.65
CA LYS A 82 6.21 12.38 10.13
C LYS A 82 6.37 10.98 10.72
N ILE A 83 6.29 9.94 9.89
CA ILE A 83 6.29 8.54 10.32
C ILE A 83 7.73 8.04 10.41
N GLU A 84 8.05 7.43 11.55
CA GLU A 84 9.33 6.76 11.78
C GLU A 84 9.67 5.75 10.68
N ASN A 85 10.92 5.77 10.22
CA ASN A 85 11.48 4.92 9.16
C ASN A 85 10.98 5.20 7.73
N PHE A 86 10.18 6.24 7.50
CA PHE A 86 9.91 6.75 6.15
C PHE A 86 11.21 7.29 5.52
N GLN A 87 11.49 6.95 4.26
CA GLN A 87 12.59 7.58 3.50
C GLN A 87 12.05 8.44 2.37
N SER A 88 11.29 7.85 1.46
CA SER A 88 10.80 8.53 0.27
C SER A 88 9.53 7.89 -0.26
N ILE A 89 8.85 8.63 -1.12
CA ILE A 89 7.73 8.15 -1.92
C ILE A 89 7.97 8.60 -3.35
N GLU A 90 7.82 7.67 -4.30
CA GLU A 90 7.91 7.97 -5.72
C GLU A 90 6.83 8.99 -6.11
N ARG A 91 7.20 10.01 -6.90
CA ARG A 91 6.26 11.06 -7.29
C ARG A 91 5.27 10.58 -8.35
N GLN A 92 5.72 9.65 -9.19
CA GLN A 92 4.89 9.07 -10.24
C GLN A 92 4.11 7.90 -9.66
N PRO A 93 2.78 7.86 -9.86
CA PRO A 93 2.01 6.68 -9.49
C PRO A 93 2.42 5.48 -10.34
N LEU A 94 2.36 4.29 -9.73
CA LEU A 94 2.55 3.03 -10.42
C LEU A 94 1.37 2.75 -11.34
N ASN A 95 1.65 2.22 -12.52
CA ASN A 95 0.60 1.71 -13.38
C ASN A 95 0.06 0.36 -12.82
N PRO A 96 -1.17 -0.05 -13.22
CA PRO A 96 -1.77 -1.28 -12.69
C PRO A 96 -0.92 -2.53 -12.92
N GLU A 97 -0.24 -2.64 -14.06
CA GLU A 97 0.62 -3.79 -14.39
C GLU A 97 1.81 -3.91 -13.43
N GLN A 98 2.43 -2.78 -13.08
CA GLN A 98 3.52 -2.71 -12.10
C GLN A 98 3.04 -3.15 -10.72
N VAL A 99 1.85 -2.70 -10.29
CA VAL A 99 1.26 -3.11 -9.01
C VAL A 99 1.01 -4.61 -9.01
N SER A 100 0.31 -5.15 -10.03
CA SER A 100 0.03 -6.58 -10.12
C SER A 100 1.31 -7.42 -10.13
N ARG A 101 2.36 -6.96 -10.82
CA ARG A 101 3.67 -7.62 -10.84
C ARG A 101 4.35 -7.63 -9.49
N MET A 102 4.34 -6.51 -8.77
CA MET A 102 4.93 -6.44 -7.43
C MET A 102 4.17 -7.30 -6.41
N LEU A 103 2.87 -7.51 -6.61
CA LEU A 103 2.01 -8.35 -5.78
C LEU A 103 1.96 -9.81 -6.23
N GLY A 104 2.65 -10.19 -7.31
CA GLY A 104 2.70 -11.57 -7.81
C GLY A 104 1.40 -12.07 -8.44
N MET A 105 0.58 -11.18 -8.99
CA MET A 105 -0.73 -11.50 -9.58
C MET A 105 -0.71 -11.65 -11.12
N VAL A 106 0.46 -11.52 -11.75
CA VAL A 106 0.68 -11.60 -13.21
C VAL A 106 1.70 -12.67 -13.56
#